data_AF-A0A7H4L1C8-F1
#
_entry.id   AF-A0A7H4L1C8-F1
#
_cell.length_a   1.000
_cell.length_b   1.000
_cell.length_c   1.000
_cell.angle_alpha   90.00
_cell.angle_beta   90.00
_cell.angle_gamma   90.00
#
_symmetry.space_group_name_H-M   'P 1'
#
loop_
_entity.id
_entity.type
_entity.pdbx_description
1 polymer ?
#
loop_
_entity_poly.entity_id
_entity_poly.type
_entity_poly.pdbx_seq_one_letter_code
_entity_poly.pdbx_strand_id
1 'polypeptide(L)'
;KLIYNLEDQGGELLSLRYDLTVPFARFVATHGITKIRRYHIAKVYRRDKPAIERGRFREFYQCDFDIAGTSGPMIADAEVISIVSELLSAIGKLCQLDNFNYSIRVSHRQLLSAMTKVAGVPDEKFKTVCSSVDKLDKLPWADVARELVDVKGLSQAAADKLAEFVSIQGRP
;
A
#
# COMPACT_ATOMS: atom_id res chain seq x y z
N LYS A 1 4.12 12.63 -13.65
CA LYS A 1 2.83 11.89 -13.72
C LYS A 1 3.11 10.45 -14.15
N LEU A 2 2.67 9.45 -13.38
CA LEU A 2 2.98 8.02 -13.60
C LEU A 2 1.96 7.29 -14.48
N ILE A 3 1.02 8.01 -15.10
CA ILE A 3 -0.12 7.46 -15.87
C ILE A 3 0.13 7.63 -17.37
N TYR A 4 -0.20 6.60 -18.15
CA TYR A 4 -0.23 6.65 -19.61
C TYR A 4 -1.53 7.29 -20.09
N ASN A 5 -1.40 8.39 -20.84
CA ASN A 5 -2.52 9.04 -21.52
C ASN A 5 -2.49 8.61 -22.99
N LEU A 6 -3.67 8.42 -23.56
CA LEU A 6 -3.82 8.21 -25.00
C LEU A 6 -3.76 9.58 -25.70
N GLU A 7 -3.36 9.56 -26.97
CA GLU A 7 -3.41 10.76 -27.81
C GLU A 7 -4.87 11.16 -28.05
N ASP A 8 -5.11 12.47 -28.14
CA ASP A 8 -6.44 13.00 -28.48
C ASP A 8 -6.69 12.77 -29.98
N GLN A 9 -7.72 12.00 -30.29
CA GLN A 9 -8.13 11.66 -31.65
C GLN A 9 -9.49 12.28 -31.99
N GLY A 10 -9.89 13.36 -31.31
CA GLY A 10 -11.17 14.06 -31.51
C GLY A 10 -12.33 13.46 -30.70
N GLY A 11 -12.02 12.68 -29.66
CA GLY A 11 -12.99 11.99 -28.80
C GLY A 11 -12.77 12.28 -27.31
N GLU A 12 -13.12 11.32 -26.46
CA GLU A 12 -12.86 11.43 -25.02
C GLU A 12 -11.37 11.28 -24.70
N LEU A 13 -10.91 12.01 -23.68
CA LEU A 13 -9.56 11.86 -23.16
C LEU A 13 -9.46 10.58 -22.32
N LEU A 14 -8.63 9.64 -22.79
CA LEU A 14 -8.48 8.33 -22.16
C LEU A 14 -7.11 8.16 -21.50
N SER A 15 -7.06 7.26 -20.52
CA SER A 15 -5.83 6.86 -19.83
C SER A 15 -5.85 5.36 -19.54
N LEU A 16 -4.68 4.74 -19.61
CA LEU A 16 -4.53 3.35 -19.17
C LEU A 16 -4.57 3.28 -17.64
N ARG A 17 -5.23 2.25 -17.11
CA ARG A 17 -5.39 2.02 -15.67
C ARG A 17 -4.03 1.79 -14.98
N TYR A 18 -3.82 2.48 -13.86
CA TYR A 18 -2.62 2.38 -13.03
C TYR A 18 -2.69 1.25 -11.99
N ASP A 19 -3.91 0.90 -11.58
CA ASP A 19 -4.25 -0.20 -10.68
C ASP A 19 -5.61 -0.83 -11.07
N LEU A 20 -6.08 -1.82 -10.30
CA LEU A 20 -7.41 -2.42 -10.48
C LEU A 20 -8.46 -1.92 -9.46
N THR A 21 -8.02 -1.27 -8.37
CA THR A 21 -8.89 -0.75 -7.32
C THR A 21 -9.73 0.45 -7.78
N VAL A 22 -9.15 1.42 -8.49
CA VAL A 22 -9.90 2.58 -9.01
C VAL A 22 -10.95 2.16 -10.05
N PRO A 23 -10.63 1.30 -11.04
CA PRO A 23 -11.64 0.71 -11.93
C PRO A 23 -12.76 -0.03 -11.18
N PHE A 24 -12.44 -0.72 -10.08
CA PHE A 24 -13.43 -1.40 -9.26
C PHE A 24 -14.35 -0.43 -8.51
N ALA A 25 -13.81 0.62 -7.89
CA ALA A 25 -14.62 1.65 -7.25
C ALA A 25 -15.59 2.30 -8.25
N ARG A 26 -15.11 2.60 -9.47
CA ARG A 26 -15.97 3.08 -10.57
C ARG A 26 -17.06 2.06 -10.90
N PHE A 27 -16.71 0.78 -11.07
CA PHE A 27 -17.68 -0.28 -11.37
C PHE A 27 -18.79 -0.37 -10.32
N VAL A 28 -18.43 -0.37 -9.03
CA VAL A 28 -19.38 -0.41 -7.91
C VAL A 28 -20.32 0.80 -7.93
N ALA A 29 -19.75 2.00 -8.07
CA ALA A 29 -20.53 3.25 -8.10
C ALA A 29 -21.47 3.34 -9.30
N THR A 30 -20.98 3.03 -10.51
CA THR A 30 -21.77 3.11 -11.75
C THR A 30 -22.97 2.16 -11.74
N HIS A 31 -22.85 0.99 -11.10
CA HIS A 31 -23.91 -0.02 -11.07
C HIS A 31 -24.75 0.00 -9.79
N GLY A 32 -24.51 0.94 -8.87
CA GLY A 32 -25.23 1.00 -7.60
C GLY A 32 -25.06 -0.25 -6.73
N ILE A 33 -23.92 -0.94 -6.85
CA ILE A 33 -23.66 -2.18 -6.12
C ILE A 33 -23.38 -1.84 -4.65
N THR A 34 -24.12 -2.46 -3.74
CA THR A 34 -23.97 -2.22 -2.30
C THR A 34 -23.13 -3.28 -1.59
N LYS A 35 -23.05 -4.49 -2.16
CA LYS A 35 -22.24 -5.61 -1.65
C LYS A 35 -21.69 -6.44 -2.80
N ILE A 36 -20.38 -6.69 -2.81
CA ILE A 36 -19.72 -7.56 -3.78
C ILE A 36 -18.41 -8.09 -3.21
N ARG A 37 -18.13 -9.36 -3.48
CA ARG A 37 -16.82 -9.99 -3.30
C ARG A 37 -16.32 -10.36 -4.69
N ARG A 38 -15.12 -9.91 -5.05
CA ARG A 38 -14.59 -10.15 -6.40
C ARG A 38 -13.08 -10.32 -6.37
N TYR A 39 -12.58 -11.15 -7.28
CA TYR A 39 -11.19 -11.13 -7.68
C TYR A 39 -11.06 -10.52 -9.09
N HIS A 40 -9.90 -9.95 -9.41
CA HIS A 40 -9.60 -9.43 -10.74
C HIS A 40 -8.11 -9.62 -11.03
N ILE A 41 -7.81 -10.39 -12.08
CA ILE A 41 -6.45 -10.61 -12.57
C ILE A 41 -6.32 -9.93 -13.91
N ALA A 42 -5.54 -8.87 -13.98
CA ALA A 42 -5.36 -8.11 -15.20
C ALA A 42 -4.05 -7.33 -15.20
N LYS A 43 -3.61 -6.94 -16.40
CA LYS A 43 -2.47 -6.06 -16.56
C LYS A 43 -2.81 -4.62 -16.18
N VAL A 44 -1.81 -3.93 -15.62
CA VAL A 44 -1.83 -2.50 -15.29
C VAL A 44 -0.61 -1.80 -15.87
N TYR A 45 -0.69 -0.47 -16.00
CA TYR A 45 0.28 0.32 -16.75
C TYR A 45 0.79 1.48 -15.93
N ARG A 46 2.10 1.51 -15.68
CA ARG A 46 2.77 2.53 -14.86
C ARG A 46 3.97 3.11 -15.59
N ARG A 47 4.02 4.44 -15.74
CA ARG A 47 5.15 5.18 -16.34
C ARG A 47 6.32 5.35 -15.36
N ASP A 48 6.61 4.34 -14.56
CA ASP A 48 7.77 4.34 -13.68
C ASP A 48 9.07 4.33 -14.50
N LYS A 49 10.17 4.77 -13.88
CA LYS A 49 11.51 4.55 -14.43
C LYS A 49 11.78 3.04 -14.38
N PRO A 50 11.88 2.36 -15.53
CA PRO A 50 12.03 0.91 -15.54
C PRO A 50 13.37 0.55 -14.88
N ALA A 51 13.33 -0.45 -14.01
CA ALA A 51 14.52 -1.08 -13.46
C ALA A 51 14.32 -2.57 -13.64
N ILE A 52 14.58 -3.03 -14.87
CA ILE A 52 14.30 -4.39 -15.34
C ILE A 52 14.98 -5.42 -14.44
N GLU A 53 16.24 -5.16 -14.06
CA GLU A 53 17.02 -5.97 -13.12
C GLU A 53 16.40 -6.09 -11.72
N ARG A 54 15.47 -5.18 -11.38
CA ARG A 54 14.74 -5.16 -10.10
C ARG A 54 13.25 -5.48 -10.28
N GLY A 55 12.86 -6.06 -11.42
CA GLY A 55 11.47 -6.46 -11.71
C GLY A 55 10.50 -5.28 -11.87
N ARG A 56 10.99 -4.05 -12.09
CA ARG A 56 10.13 -2.87 -12.28
C ARG A 56 9.85 -2.65 -13.76
N PHE A 57 8.71 -3.19 -14.20
CA PHE A 57 8.19 -3.06 -15.56
C PHE A 57 7.16 -1.94 -15.68
N ARG A 58 6.85 -1.54 -16.91
CA ARG A 58 5.81 -0.55 -17.22
C ARG A 58 4.43 -1.17 -17.44
N GLU A 59 4.41 -2.47 -17.74
CA GLU A 59 3.22 -3.30 -17.88
C GLU A 59 3.47 -4.58 -17.08
N PHE A 60 2.56 -4.92 -16.17
CA PHE A 60 2.66 -6.13 -15.34
C PHE A 60 1.28 -6.53 -14.82
N TYR A 61 1.15 -7.78 -14.36
CA TYR A 61 -0.09 -8.29 -13.78
C TYR A 61 -0.28 -7.84 -12.32
N GLN A 62 -1.52 -7.50 -11.99
CA GLN A 62 -2.02 -7.48 -10.62
C GLN A 62 -3.07 -8.58 -10.45
N CYS A 63 -3.18 -9.09 -9.23
CA CYS A 63 -4.16 -10.07 -8.79
C CYS A 63 -4.82 -9.50 -7.53
N ASP A 64 -5.93 -8.79 -7.71
CA ASP A 64 -6.63 -8.10 -6.64
C ASP A 64 -7.81 -8.95 -6.17
N PHE A 65 -8.04 -8.99 -4.86
CA PHE A 65 -9.26 -9.50 -4.23
C PHE A 65 -9.83 -8.43 -3.31
N ASP A 66 -11.12 -8.13 -3.47
CA ASP A 66 -11.78 -7.04 -2.78
C ASP A 66 -13.14 -7.48 -2.23
N ILE A 67 -13.45 -7.01 -1.02
CA ILE A 67 -14.76 -7.13 -0.39
C ILE A 67 -15.31 -5.70 -0.23
N ALA A 68 -16.38 -5.38 -0.95
CA ALA A 68 -17.09 -4.12 -0.81
C ALA A 68 -18.47 -4.36 -0.19
N GLY A 69 -18.88 -3.46 0.69
CA GLY A 69 -20.15 -3.51 1.42
C GLY A 69 -19.96 -3.69 2.92
N THR A 70 -21.07 -3.69 3.66
CA THR A 70 -21.04 -3.78 5.13
C THR A 70 -20.81 -5.21 5.61
N SER A 71 -19.89 -5.36 6.56
CA SER A 71 -19.63 -6.57 7.34
C SER A 71 -19.57 -6.23 8.84
N GLY A 72 -19.54 -7.26 9.70
CA GLY A 72 -19.14 -7.04 11.09
C GLY A 72 -17.72 -6.45 11.18
N PRO A 73 -17.38 -5.75 12.28
CA PRO A 73 -16.06 -5.14 12.45
C PRO A 73 -14.95 -6.17 12.22
N MET A 74 -13.96 -5.81 11.40
CA MET A 74 -12.77 -6.61 11.10
C MET A 74 -12.98 -7.97 10.42
N ILE A 75 -14.23 -8.40 10.16
CA ILE A 75 -14.50 -9.72 9.56
C ILE A 75 -13.94 -9.79 8.13
N ALA A 76 -14.24 -8.79 7.30
CA ALA A 76 -13.74 -8.73 5.94
C ALA A 76 -12.21 -8.57 5.90
N ASP A 77 -11.65 -7.76 6.80
CA ASP A 77 -10.21 -7.53 6.93
C ASP A 77 -9.46 -8.83 7.30
N ALA A 78 -9.98 -9.59 8.26
CA ALA A 78 -9.42 -10.89 8.65
C ALA A 78 -9.52 -11.93 7.53
N GLU A 79 -10.63 -11.94 6.78
CA GLU A 79 -10.81 -12.81 5.61
C GLU A 79 -9.76 -12.52 4.52
N VAL A 80 -9.48 -11.25 4.23
CA VAL A 80 -8.42 -10.88 3.28
C VAL A 80 -7.04 -11.38 3.74
N ILE A 81 -6.73 -11.28 5.02
CA ILE A 81 -5.46 -11.81 5.58
C ILE A 81 -5.39 -13.33 5.44
N SER A 82 -6.50 -14.05 5.73
CA SER A 82 -6.57 -15.51 5.55
C SER A 82 -6.32 -15.91 4.10
N ILE A 83 -6.99 -15.26 3.15
CA ILE A 83 -6.84 -15.51 1.71
C ILE A 83 -5.39 -15.29 1.27
N VAL A 84 -4.73 -14.21 1.72
CA VAL A 84 -3.32 -13.96 1.39
C VAL A 84 -2.41 -15.05 1.97
N SER A 85 -2.65 -15.48 3.21
CA SER A 85 -1.89 -16.56 3.83
C SER A 85 -2.04 -17.88 3.07
N GLU A 86 -3.28 -18.27 2.76
CA GLU A 86 -3.56 -19.49 1.98
C GLU A 86 -2.95 -19.43 0.58
N LEU A 87 -3.07 -18.28 -0.10
CA LEU A 87 -2.48 -18.05 -1.41
C LEU A 87 -0.96 -18.20 -1.41
N LEU A 88 -0.26 -17.57 -0.46
CA LEU A 88 1.20 -17.68 -0.36
C LEU A 88 1.63 -19.11 -0.05
N SER A 89 0.94 -19.81 0.83
CA SER A 89 1.20 -21.22 1.12
C SER A 89 0.94 -22.12 -0.10
N ALA A 90 -0.11 -21.86 -0.88
CA ALA A 90 -0.40 -22.60 -2.11
C ALA A 90 0.65 -22.34 -3.20
N ILE A 91 1.09 -21.09 -3.37
CA ILE A 91 2.17 -20.72 -4.30
C ILE A 91 3.47 -21.43 -3.92
N GLY A 92 3.85 -21.43 -2.63
CA GLY A 92 5.05 -22.12 -2.16
C GLY A 92 5.04 -23.61 -2.53
N LYS A 93 3.90 -24.28 -2.35
CA LYS A 93 3.72 -25.69 -2.75
C LYS A 93 3.78 -25.87 -4.27
N LEU A 94 3.04 -25.05 -5.02
CA LEU A 94 2.96 -25.15 -6.48
C LEU A 94 4.32 -24.93 -7.15
N CYS A 95 5.09 -23.97 -6.64
CA CYS A 95 6.41 -23.63 -7.15
C CYS A 95 7.54 -24.49 -6.56
N GLN A 96 7.23 -25.49 -5.72
CA GLN A 96 8.20 -26.39 -5.09
C GLN A 96 9.31 -25.61 -4.34
N LEU A 97 8.91 -24.55 -3.63
CA LEU A 97 9.83 -23.71 -2.88
C LEU A 97 10.05 -24.34 -1.51
N ASP A 98 11.12 -25.12 -1.39
CA ASP A 98 11.57 -25.67 -0.10
C ASP A 98 11.81 -24.53 0.90
N ASN A 99 11.28 -24.68 2.12
CA ASN A 99 11.39 -23.68 3.20
C ASN A 99 10.83 -22.29 2.86
N PHE A 100 9.79 -22.20 2.02
CA PHE A 100 9.11 -20.94 1.73
C PHE A 100 8.39 -20.39 2.96
N ASN A 101 9.06 -19.48 3.66
CA ASN A 101 8.53 -18.76 4.82
C ASN A 101 8.15 -17.34 4.42
N TYR A 102 7.03 -16.86 4.96
CA TYR A 102 6.57 -15.49 4.78
C TYR A 102 6.08 -14.91 6.10
N SER A 103 5.99 -13.58 6.16
CA SER A 103 5.36 -12.86 7.26
C SER A 103 4.40 -11.81 6.69
N ILE A 104 3.22 -11.68 7.30
CA ILE A 104 2.23 -10.67 6.95
C ILE A 104 2.32 -9.57 8.01
N ARG A 105 2.75 -8.38 7.59
CA ARG A 105 2.82 -7.20 8.47
C ARG A 105 1.48 -6.48 8.46
N VAL A 106 0.88 -6.32 9.63
CA VAL A 106 -0.40 -5.64 9.80
C VAL A 106 -0.17 -4.32 10.54
N SER A 107 -0.85 -3.27 10.10
CA SER A 107 -0.88 -1.96 10.75
C SER A 107 -2.24 -1.33 10.55
N HIS A 108 -2.50 -0.22 11.24
CA HIS A 108 -3.76 0.50 11.14
C HIS A 108 -3.52 2.00 10.97
N ARG A 109 -4.20 2.61 9.99
CA ARG A 109 -4.01 4.03 9.67
C ARG A 109 -4.30 4.96 10.85
N GLN A 110 -5.29 4.63 11.69
CA GLN A 110 -5.59 5.44 12.87
C GLN A 110 -4.50 5.34 13.94
N LEU A 111 -3.82 4.19 14.06
CA LEU A 111 -2.67 4.06 14.95
C LEU A 111 -1.54 4.98 14.47
N LEU A 112 -1.22 4.94 13.18
CA LEU A 112 -0.18 5.81 12.61
C LEU A 112 -0.52 7.29 12.80
N SER A 113 -1.79 7.67 12.60
CA SER A 113 -2.29 9.03 12.86
C SER A 113 -2.18 9.43 14.33
N ALA A 114 -2.48 8.52 15.25
CA ALA A 114 -2.36 8.76 16.69
C ALA A 114 -0.90 8.92 17.09
N MET A 115 0.00 8.06 16.61
CA MET A 115 1.44 8.15 16.87
C MET A 115 2.02 9.49 16.42
N THR A 116 1.70 9.93 15.20
CA THR A 116 2.17 11.23 14.69
C THR A 116 1.64 12.40 15.53
N LYS A 117 0.39 12.32 15.96
CA LYS A 117 -0.22 13.36 16.80
C LYS A 117 0.42 13.43 18.18
N VAL A 118 0.64 12.28 18.83
CA VAL A 118 1.31 12.18 20.13
C VAL A 118 2.76 12.66 20.05
N ALA A 119 3.44 12.41 18.91
CA ALA A 119 4.78 12.91 18.67
C ALA A 119 4.86 14.41 18.33
N GLY A 120 3.72 15.12 18.27
CA GLY A 120 3.71 16.56 17.97
C GLY A 120 3.98 16.89 16.51
N VAL A 121 3.73 15.96 15.59
CA VAL A 121 3.83 16.20 14.14
C VAL A 121 2.66 17.09 13.71
N PRO A 122 2.92 18.21 13.00
CA PRO A 122 1.84 19.03 12.42
C PRO A 122 1.00 18.25 11.41
N ASP A 123 -0.31 18.44 11.41
CA ASP A 123 -1.25 17.69 10.58
C ASP A 123 -0.94 17.81 9.07
N GLU A 124 -0.47 18.99 8.62
CA GLU A 124 -0.06 19.23 7.23
C GLU A 124 1.16 18.38 6.80
N LYS A 125 1.98 17.95 7.76
CA LYS A 125 3.16 17.10 7.52
C LYS A 125 2.84 15.61 7.61
N PHE A 126 1.62 15.22 7.98
CA PHE A 126 1.26 13.81 8.19
C PHE A 126 1.62 12.91 7.00
N LYS A 127 1.25 13.30 5.77
CA LYS A 127 1.51 12.49 4.56
C LYS A 127 3.00 12.34 4.27
N THR A 128 3.76 13.43 4.40
CA THR A 128 5.20 13.40 4.12
C THR A 128 5.94 12.59 5.18
N VAL A 129 5.54 12.68 6.45
CA VAL A 129 6.06 11.86 7.55
C VAL A 129 5.76 10.38 7.32
N CYS A 130 4.51 10.02 6.98
CA CYS A 130 4.17 8.63 6.64
C CYS A 130 5.07 8.08 5.52
N SER A 131 5.36 8.90 4.50
CA SER A 131 6.28 8.52 3.43
C SER A 131 7.74 8.36 3.87
N SER A 132 8.18 9.01 4.95
CA SER A 132 9.50 8.75 5.58
C SER A 132 9.49 7.44 6.33
N VAL A 133 8.46 7.23 7.17
CA VAL A 133 8.31 6.05 8.02
C VAL A 133 8.23 4.78 7.17
N ASP A 134 7.57 4.83 6.02
CA ASP A 134 7.50 3.71 5.04
C ASP A 134 8.89 3.20 4.62
N LYS A 135 9.92 4.06 4.64
CA LYS A 135 11.29 3.69 4.25
C LYS A 135 12.03 2.87 5.32
N LEU A 136 11.48 2.69 6.51
CA LEU A 136 12.08 1.85 7.56
C LEU A 136 12.16 0.38 7.16
N ASP A 137 11.47 -0.03 6.10
CA ASP A 137 11.62 -1.36 5.52
C ASP A 137 12.96 -1.56 4.79
N LYS A 138 13.64 -0.47 4.43
CA LYS A 138 14.86 -0.46 3.60
C LYS A 138 16.01 0.33 4.22
N LEU A 139 15.73 1.29 5.09
CA LEU A 139 16.70 2.21 5.68
C LEU A 139 16.69 2.11 7.21
N PRO A 140 17.86 2.26 7.86
CA PRO A 140 17.93 2.33 9.30
C PRO A 140 17.26 3.60 9.84
N TRP A 141 16.81 3.56 11.10
CA TRP A 141 16.15 4.70 11.75
C TRP A 141 16.97 5.99 11.66
N ALA A 142 18.29 5.93 11.81
CA ALA A 142 19.16 7.11 11.77
C ALA A 142 19.06 7.91 10.45
N ASP A 143 18.85 7.24 9.32
CA ASP A 143 18.70 7.89 8.03
C ASP A 143 17.28 8.47 7.85
N VAL A 144 16.27 7.74 8.33
CA VAL A 144 14.87 8.21 8.32
C VAL A 144 14.70 9.42 9.24
N ALA A 145 15.30 9.40 10.43
CA ALA A 145 15.28 10.52 11.37
C ALA A 145 15.93 11.78 10.78
N ARG A 146 17.07 11.62 10.09
CA ARG A 146 17.73 12.72 9.37
C ARG A 146 16.83 13.32 8.29
N GLU A 147 16.13 12.49 7.50
CA GLU A 147 15.17 13.01 6.53
C GLU A 147 14.00 13.75 7.20
N LEU A 148 13.47 13.22 8.32
CA LEU A 148 12.38 13.84 9.05
C LEU A 148 12.76 15.23 9.57
N VAL A 149 13.96 15.38 10.11
CA VAL A 149 14.45 16.65 10.67
C VAL A 149 14.93 17.58 9.57
N ASP A 150 15.92 17.18 8.78
CA ASP A 150 16.65 18.08 7.87
C ASP A 150 15.83 18.45 6.62
N VAL A 151 15.02 17.51 6.12
CA VAL A 151 14.28 17.71 4.85
C VAL A 151 12.84 18.08 5.12
N LYS A 152 12.19 17.44 6.10
CA LYS A 152 10.77 17.66 6.40
C LYS A 152 10.55 18.69 7.51
N GLY A 153 11.62 19.15 8.16
CA GLY A 153 11.58 20.20 9.18
C GLY A 153 10.78 19.80 10.41
N LEU A 154 10.84 18.53 10.84
CA LEU A 154 10.34 18.14 12.15
C LEU A 154 11.36 18.53 13.23
N SER A 155 10.88 18.77 14.45
CA SER A 155 11.79 18.92 15.58
C SER A 155 12.44 17.57 15.92
N GLN A 156 13.66 17.61 16.46
CA GLN A 156 14.34 16.41 16.95
C GLN A 156 13.49 15.67 17.99
N ALA A 157 12.86 16.40 18.91
CA ALA A 157 11.96 15.82 19.92
C ALA A 157 10.77 15.06 19.30
N ALA A 158 10.20 15.57 18.20
CA ALA A 158 9.12 14.87 17.49
C ALA A 158 9.63 13.60 16.78
N ALA A 159 10.81 13.66 16.17
CA ALA A 159 11.45 12.49 15.57
C ALA A 159 11.75 11.41 16.63
N ASP A 160 12.35 11.79 17.75
CA ASP A 160 12.66 10.87 18.85
C ASP A 160 11.39 10.24 19.43
N LYS A 161 10.33 11.04 19.60
CA LYS A 161 9.04 10.53 20.08
C LYS A 161 8.37 9.57 19.08
N LEU A 162 8.51 9.83 17.77
CA LEU A 162 8.08 8.87 16.75
C LEU A 162 8.87 7.56 16.82
N ALA A 163 10.17 7.62 17.10
CA ALA A 163 11.05 6.46 17.20
C ALA A 163 10.55 5.43 18.21
N GLU A 164 10.05 5.92 19.36
CA GLU A 164 9.49 5.08 20.42
C GLU A 164 8.32 4.20 19.92
N PHE A 165 7.53 4.68 18.96
CA PHE A 165 6.38 3.95 18.45
C PHE A 165 6.73 3.09 17.23
N VAL A 166 7.43 3.66 16.24
CA VAL A 166 7.66 2.97 14.96
C VAL A 166 8.66 1.81 15.06
N SER A 167 9.44 1.77 16.14
CA SER A 167 10.38 0.68 16.43
C SER A 167 9.71 -0.53 17.10
N ILE A 168 8.46 -0.39 17.56
CA ILE A 168 7.74 -1.48 18.22
C ILE A 168 7.25 -2.46 17.15
N GLN A 169 7.71 -3.71 17.26
CA GLN A 169 7.23 -4.83 16.47
C GLN A 169 6.94 -6.00 17.41
N GLY A 170 5.84 -6.70 17.17
CA GLY A 170 5.40 -7.80 18.02
C GLY A 170 4.60 -8.83 17.22
N ARG A 171 4.41 -10.00 17.83
CA ARG A 171 3.41 -10.96 17.37
C ARG A 171 2.04 -10.52 17.91
N PRO A 172 0.95 -10.77 17.16
CA PRO A 172 -0.41 -10.60 17.67
C PRO A 172 -0.66 -11.32 18.98
#